data_AF-A0A661BLA8-F1
#
_entry.id   AF-A0A661BLA8-F1
#
_cell.length_a   1.000
_cell.length_b   1.000
_cell.length_c   1.000
_cell.angle_alpha   90.00
_cell.angle_beta   90.00
_cell.angle_gamma   90.00
#
_symmetry.space_group_name_H-M   'P 1'
#
loop_
_entity.id
_entity.type
_entity.pdbx_description
1 polymer ?
#
loop_
_entity_poly.entity_id
_entity_poly.type
_entity_poly.pdbx_seq_one_letter_code
_entity_poly.pdbx_strand_id
1 'polypeptide(L)'
;MISPCSPHCFPRLRIAALAAAGAGLLLLGACATPGPEWGTPFYKGPVLKVGLTDLRLRLDDGKDLAFGEVFPGFQPDNSFWLRRMPFEELHINIVPHRAAADQLRRYDANDNGIAEEPELALLFVIEAAKGFGYPVESVGINPRAPALALTAADTSALVRYIKARRNDMTPAAQKLFFEMDLIERDEQTRGSDGLDDAQRCKGC
;
A
#
# COMPACT_ATOMS: atom_id res chain seq x y z
N MET A 1 -29.01 -64.37 -36.25
CA MET A 1 -30.43 -64.04 -36.04
C MET A 1 -30.68 -62.63 -36.57
N ILE A 2 -31.42 -62.55 -37.67
CA ILE A 2 -32.49 -61.56 -37.99
C ILE A 2 -32.18 -60.06 -37.74
N SER A 3 -31.85 -59.35 -38.83
CA SER A 3 -32.31 -57.97 -39.13
C SER A 3 -33.85 -57.98 -39.31
N PRO A 4 -34.68 -56.90 -39.13
CA PRO A 4 -34.54 -55.54 -39.70
C PRO A 4 -35.17 -54.43 -38.79
N CYS A 5 -35.11 -53.11 -39.05
CA CYS A 5 -35.92 -52.36 -40.03
C CYS A 5 -35.50 -50.87 -40.11
N SER A 6 -35.42 -50.39 -41.36
CA SER A 6 -35.55 -49.00 -41.88
C SER A 6 -36.97 -48.43 -41.57
N PRO A 7 -37.47 -47.25 -42.07
CA PRO A 7 -36.93 -46.31 -43.07
C PRO A 7 -37.27 -44.78 -42.89
N HIS A 8 -36.70 -43.97 -43.80
CA HIS A 8 -37.21 -42.75 -44.48
C HIS A 8 -37.92 -41.61 -43.72
N CYS A 9 -37.41 -40.38 -43.91
CA CYS A 9 -38.17 -39.31 -44.61
C CYS A 9 -37.31 -38.06 -44.90
N PHE A 10 -37.16 -37.74 -46.20
CA PHE A 10 -36.83 -36.39 -46.71
C PHE A 10 -38.14 -35.57 -46.81
N PRO A 11 -38.09 -34.24 -46.71
CA PRO A 11 -38.12 -33.48 -47.95
C PRO A 11 -37.25 -32.20 -47.99
N ARG A 12 -36.98 -31.81 -49.23
CA ARG A 12 -36.36 -30.59 -49.72
C ARG A 12 -37.08 -29.31 -49.26
N LEU A 13 -36.32 -28.27 -48.90
CA LEU A 13 -36.70 -26.86 -49.12
C LEU A 13 -35.42 -26.02 -49.29
N ARG A 14 -35.09 -25.64 -50.53
CA ARG A 14 -35.19 -24.28 -51.11
C ARG A 14 -34.24 -23.24 -50.49
N ILE A 15 -33.15 -23.07 -51.23
CA ILE A 15 -32.39 -21.84 -51.54
C ILE A 15 -32.99 -20.54 -50.98
N ALA A 16 -32.19 -19.81 -50.19
CA ALA A 16 -32.11 -18.36 -50.26
C ALA A 16 -30.64 -17.97 -50.03
N ALA A 17 -29.96 -17.60 -51.10
CA ALA A 17 -28.70 -16.88 -51.04
C ALA A 17 -29.00 -15.47 -50.51
N LEU A 18 -28.36 -15.08 -49.41
CA LEU A 18 -28.20 -13.68 -49.07
C LEU A 18 -26.70 -13.43 -48.87
N ALA A 19 -26.14 -12.69 -49.82
CA ALA A 19 -24.84 -12.06 -49.69
C ALA A 19 -24.92 -11.02 -48.56
N ALA A 20 -24.11 -11.18 -47.52
CA ALA A 20 -23.76 -10.10 -46.62
C ALA A 20 -22.28 -9.81 -46.81
N ALA A 21 -22.01 -8.70 -47.49
CA ALA A 21 -20.70 -8.15 -47.74
C ALA A 21 -19.91 -8.03 -46.44
N GLY A 22 -18.66 -8.46 -46.49
CA GLY A 22 -17.70 -8.27 -45.42
C GLY A 22 -17.48 -6.78 -45.15
N ALA A 23 -17.86 -6.34 -43.96
CA ALA A 23 -17.22 -5.24 -43.29
C ALA A 23 -16.36 -5.86 -42.19
N GLY A 24 -15.08 -6.08 -42.50
CA GLY A 24 -14.07 -6.46 -41.53
C GLY A 24 -13.90 -5.31 -40.53
N LEU A 25 -14.64 -5.38 -39.42
CA LEU A 25 -14.37 -4.57 -38.25
C LEU A 25 -13.13 -5.18 -37.59
N LEU A 26 -11.95 -4.65 -37.94
CA LEU A 26 -10.74 -4.81 -37.16
C LEU A 26 -11.02 -4.22 -35.78
N LEU A 27 -11.52 -5.06 -34.87
CA LEU A 27 -11.47 -4.81 -33.44
C LEU A 27 -9.99 -4.75 -33.09
N LEU A 28 -9.42 -3.54 -33.16
CA LEU A 28 -8.26 -3.14 -32.40
C LEU A 28 -8.64 -3.38 -30.94
N GLY A 29 -8.34 -4.60 -30.47
CA GLY A 29 -8.31 -4.92 -29.06
C GLY A 29 -7.31 -3.96 -28.44
N ALA A 30 -7.82 -2.87 -27.88
CA ALA A 30 -7.08 -2.09 -26.91
C ALA A 30 -6.62 -3.11 -25.88
N CYS A 31 -5.32 -3.38 -25.85
CA CYS A 31 -4.69 -4.04 -24.71
C CYS A 31 -5.04 -3.16 -23.53
N ALA A 32 -6.12 -3.50 -22.82
CA ALA A 32 -6.46 -2.89 -21.56
C ALA A 32 -5.28 -3.21 -20.66
N THR A 33 -4.36 -2.26 -20.51
CA THR A 33 -3.32 -2.33 -19.49
C THR A 33 -4.05 -2.56 -18.18
N PRO A 34 -3.77 -3.66 -17.47
CA PRO A 34 -4.43 -3.92 -16.20
C PRO A 34 -4.22 -2.68 -15.30
N GLY A 35 -5.33 -2.12 -14.82
CA GLY A 35 -5.29 -1.00 -13.88
C GLY A 35 -4.67 -1.42 -12.55
N PRO A 36 -4.36 -0.48 -11.66
CA PRO A 36 -3.98 -0.83 -10.30
C PRO A 36 -5.06 -1.73 -9.68
N GLU A 37 -4.63 -2.83 -9.07
CA GLU A 37 -5.52 -3.69 -8.31
C GLU A 37 -5.51 -3.25 -6.84
N TRP A 38 -6.70 -3.19 -6.24
CA TRP A 38 -6.91 -2.59 -4.93
C TRP A 38 -6.95 -3.67 -3.85
N GLY A 39 -6.13 -3.51 -2.82
CA GLY A 39 -6.08 -4.39 -1.66
C GLY A 39 -7.00 -3.93 -0.53
N THR A 40 -7.11 -4.75 0.51
CA THR A 40 -7.56 -4.26 1.81
C THR A 40 -6.67 -3.08 2.24
N PRO A 41 -7.18 -2.12 3.01
CA PRO A 41 -6.35 -0.99 3.50
C PRO A 41 -5.18 -1.46 4.39
N PHE A 42 -5.21 -2.71 4.83
CA PHE A 42 -4.27 -3.31 5.76
C PHE A 42 -3.59 -4.54 5.14
N TYR A 43 -2.37 -4.77 5.60
CA TYR A 43 -1.44 -5.80 5.17
C TYR A 43 -1.91 -7.22 5.50
N LYS A 44 -1.94 -8.15 4.54
CA LYS A 44 -2.00 -9.61 4.84
C LYS A 44 -1.29 -10.39 3.74
N GLY A 45 -0.04 -10.84 3.95
CA GLY A 45 0.63 -11.80 3.05
C GLY A 45 2.12 -11.56 2.79
N PRO A 46 2.67 -11.95 1.62
CA PRO A 46 4.08 -11.71 1.29
C PRO A 46 4.38 -10.23 1.01
N VAL A 47 5.55 -9.77 1.45
CA VAL A 47 6.00 -8.39 1.29
C VAL A 47 6.61 -8.16 -0.09
N LEU A 48 6.13 -7.15 -0.82
CA LEU A 48 6.78 -6.64 -2.02
C LEU A 48 7.46 -5.31 -1.71
N LYS A 49 8.73 -5.19 -2.11
CA LYS A 49 9.46 -3.93 -2.02
C LYS A 49 9.11 -3.04 -3.20
N VAL A 50 8.63 -1.84 -2.92
CA VAL A 50 8.03 -0.95 -3.92
C VAL A 50 8.46 0.50 -3.72
N GLY A 51 8.50 1.26 -4.81
CA GLY A 51 8.73 2.70 -4.76
C GLY A 51 7.45 3.46 -4.42
N LEU A 52 7.56 4.56 -3.67
CA LEU A 52 6.38 5.40 -3.37
C LEU A 52 5.77 6.02 -4.64
N THR A 53 6.59 6.29 -5.66
CA THR A 53 6.14 6.82 -6.95
C THR A 53 5.26 5.85 -7.73
N ASP A 54 5.34 4.56 -7.43
CA ASP A 54 4.54 3.52 -8.09
C ASP A 54 3.17 3.32 -7.42
N LEU A 55 2.94 3.98 -6.28
CA LEU A 55 1.69 3.89 -5.54
C LEU A 55 0.58 4.74 -6.16
N ARG A 56 -0.63 4.20 -6.07
CA ARG A 56 -1.90 4.90 -6.30
C ARG A 56 -2.67 4.97 -5.00
N LEU A 57 -3.31 6.09 -4.73
CA LEU A 57 -4.16 6.28 -3.56
C LEU A 57 -5.60 6.39 -4.02
N ARG A 58 -6.49 5.56 -3.47
CA ARG A 58 -7.93 5.68 -3.66
C ARG A 58 -8.52 6.49 -2.53
N LEU A 59 -9.24 7.54 -2.89
CA LEU A 59 -9.99 8.36 -1.96
C LEU A 59 -11.34 7.72 -1.61
N ASP A 60 -11.95 8.17 -0.52
CA ASP A 60 -13.28 7.74 -0.06
C ASP A 60 -14.41 7.99 -1.10
N ASP A 61 -14.20 8.92 -2.04
CA ASP A 61 -15.12 9.18 -3.16
C ASP A 61 -14.92 8.23 -4.36
N GLY A 62 -13.99 7.27 -4.23
CA GLY A 62 -13.63 6.29 -5.27
C GLY A 62 -12.64 6.82 -6.32
N LYS A 63 -12.17 8.07 -6.20
CA LYS A 63 -11.18 8.62 -7.13
C LYS A 63 -9.79 8.06 -6.84
N ASP A 64 -9.08 7.68 -7.90
CA ASP A 64 -7.70 7.22 -7.83
C ASP A 64 -6.74 8.36 -8.18
N LEU A 65 -5.77 8.64 -7.30
CA LEU A 65 -4.72 9.64 -7.49
C LEU A 65 -3.33 8.99 -7.53
N ALA A 66 -2.42 9.57 -8.31
CA ALA A 66 -1.00 9.24 -8.20
C ALA A 66 -0.42 9.74 -6.87
N PHE A 67 0.59 9.05 -6.35
CA PHE A 67 1.32 9.49 -5.16
C PHE A 67 1.82 10.95 -5.29
N GLY A 68 2.40 11.32 -6.44
CA GLY A 68 2.89 12.69 -6.67
C GLY A 68 1.81 13.78 -6.70
N GLU A 69 0.53 13.42 -6.90
CA GLU A 69 -0.59 14.37 -6.83
C GLU A 69 -0.98 14.67 -5.38
N VAL A 70 -0.84 13.68 -4.49
CA VAL A 70 -1.11 13.83 -3.05
C VAL A 70 0.10 14.41 -2.32
N PHE A 71 1.31 14.07 -2.77
CA PHE A 71 2.59 14.50 -2.20
C PHE A 71 3.41 15.31 -3.22
N PRO A 72 2.97 16.55 -3.55
CA PRO A 72 3.62 17.35 -4.57
C PRO A 72 5.06 17.69 -4.18
N GLY A 73 5.98 17.53 -5.13
CA GLY A 73 7.41 17.79 -4.94
C GLY A 73 8.16 16.70 -4.16
N PHE A 74 7.51 15.58 -3.84
CA PHE A 74 8.20 14.43 -3.28
C PHE A 74 9.31 13.93 -4.22
N GLN A 75 10.48 13.65 -3.66
CA GLN A 75 11.61 13.04 -4.35
C GLN A 75 12.25 12.01 -3.41
N PRO A 76 12.50 10.77 -3.87
CA PRO A 76 13.24 9.78 -3.10
C PRO A 76 14.60 10.33 -2.64
N ASP A 77 15.07 9.89 -1.49
CA ASP A 77 16.33 10.37 -0.95
C ASP A 77 17.51 9.78 -1.73
N ASN A 78 18.45 10.62 -2.14
CA ASN A 78 19.68 10.20 -2.82
C ASN A 78 20.91 10.29 -1.89
N SER A 79 20.69 10.55 -0.60
CA SER A 79 21.70 10.59 0.44
C SER A 79 22.36 9.24 0.66
N PHE A 80 23.66 9.24 0.97
CA PHE A 80 24.36 8.05 1.47
C PHE A 80 23.84 7.61 2.84
N TRP A 81 23.39 8.57 3.66
CA TRP A 81 22.80 8.34 4.97
C TRP A 81 21.29 8.27 4.83
N LEU A 82 20.77 7.07 4.56
CA LEU A 82 19.33 6.81 4.45
C LEU A 82 18.76 6.47 5.83
N ARG A 83 17.65 7.13 6.21
CA ARG A 83 16.84 6.69 7.34
C ARG A 83 15.97 5.50 6.93
N ARG A 84 16.03 4.43 7.72
CA ARG A 84 15.00 3.36 7.69
C ARG A 84 13.70 3.86 8.32
N MET A 85 12.66 3.01 8.29
CA MET A 85 11.45 3.32 9.05
C MET A 85 11.86 3.51 10.51
N PRO A 86 11.18 4.39 11.26
CA PRO A 86 11.56 4.66 12.64
C PRO A 86 11.57 3.39 13.51
N PHE A 87 10.82 2.36 13.10
CA PHE A 87 10.73 1.05 13.75
C PHE A 87 10.73 -0.05 12.67
N GLU A 88 11.46 -1.13 12.91
CA GLU A 88 11.29 -2.39 12.15
C GLU A 88 10.07 -3.15 12.69
N GLU A 89 9.89 -3.14 14.01
CA GLU A 89 8.73 -3.66 14.75
C GLU A 89 8.43 -2.73 15.92
N LEU A 90 7.14 -2.50 16.22
CA LEU A 90 6.70 -1.69 17.35
C LEU A 90 5.61 -2.40 18.14
N HIS A 91 5.91 -2.79 19.38
CA HIS A 91 4.93 -3.40 20.27
C HIS A 91 3.87 -2.38 20.70
N ILE A 92 2.63 -2.56 20.26
CA ILE A 92 1.54 -1.59 20.43
C ILE A 92 1.17 -1.44 21.91
N ASN A 93 1.29 -2.50 22.69
CA ASN A 93 0.92 -2.52 24.11
C ASN A 93 1.81 -1.66 25.00
N ILE A 94 3.02 -1.30 24.54
CA ILE A 94 3.98 -0.48 25.30
C ILE A 94 4.03 0.97 24.81
N VAL A 95 3.24 1.32 23.78
CA VAL A 95 3.15 2.69 23.26
C VAL A 95 2.37 3.55 24.27
N PRO A 96 3.00 4.51 24.95
CA PRO A 96 2.34 5.30 25.99
C PRO A 96 1.46 6.43 25.40
N HIS A 97 1.59 6.68 24.10
CA HIS A 97 0.95 7.78 23.39
C HIS A 97 -0.35 7.34 22.75
N ARG A 98 -1.47 7.89 23.23
CA ARG A 98 -2.81 7.39 22.90
C ARG A 98 -3.18 7.52 21.41
N ALA A 99 -2.86 8.64 20.75
CA ALA A 99 -3.27 8.80 19.35
C ALA A 99 -2.46 7.89 18.42
N ALA A 100 -1.16 7.73 18.69
CA ALA A 100 -0.32 6.75 18.01
C ALA A 100 -0.81 5.32 18.28
N ALA A 101 -1.04 4.92 19.53
CA ALA A 101 -1.51 3.59 19.88
C ALA A 101 -2.86 3.24 19.22
N ASP A 102 -3.84 4.17 19.25
CA ASP A 102 -5.15 3.98 18.64
C ASP A 102 -5.07 3.79 17.12
N GLN A 103 -4.14 4.50 16.45
CA GLN A 103 -3.92 4.32 15.01
C GLN A 103 -3.16 3.04 14.72
N LEU A 104 -2.06 2.75 15.43
CA LEU A 104 -1.29 1.52 15.24
C LEU A 104 -2.17 0.26 15.33
N ARG A 105 -3.12 0.21 16.26
CA ARG A 105 -4.10 -0.89 16.37
C ARG A 105 -4.99 -1.07 15.13
N ARG A 106 -5.26 0.00 14.38
CA ARG A 106 -6.03 -0.11 13.13
C ARG A 106 -5.19 -0.70 12.00
N TYR A 107 -3.87 -0.50 12.06
CA TYR A 107 -2.92 -0.96 11.06
C TYR A 107 -2.28 -2.31 11.41
N ASP A 108 -2.43 -2.81 12.65
CA ASP A 108 -2.11 -4.18 13.08
C ASP A 108 -3.04 -5.17 12.39
N ALA A 109 -2.65 -5.55 11.19
CA ALA A 109 -3.48 -6.35 10.32
C ALA A 109 -3.39 -7.84 10.66
N ASN A 110 -2.30 -8.24 11.33
CA ASN A 110 -2.04 -9.59 11.79
C ASN A 110 -2.65 -9.89 13.17
N ASP A 111 -3.25 -8.88 13.82
CA ASP A 111 -3.84 -8.97 15.17
C ASP A 111 -2.85 -9.54 16.20
N ASN A 112 -1.55 -9.25 16.05
CA ASN A 112 -0.48 -9.81 16.88
C ASN A 112 0.02 -8.82 17.95
N GLY A 113 -0.53 -7.60 17.99
CA GLY A 113 -0.15 -6.54 18.91
C GLY A 113 1.20 -5.87 18.58
N ILE A 114 1.71 -6.07 17.36
CA ILE A 114 2.97 -5.54 16.85
C ILE A 114 2.68 -4.84 15.53
N ALA A 115 3.13 -3.58 15.41
CA ALA A 115 3.12 -2.89 14.13
C ALA A 115 4.45 -3.13 13.41
N GLU A 116 4.42 -3.85 12.31
CA GLU A 116 5.58 -4.19 11.47
C GLU A 116 5.87 -3.09 10.43
N GLU A 117 7.08 -3.09 9.85
CA GLU A 117 7.48 -2.12 8.83
C GLU A 117 6.43 -1.88 7.71
N PRO A 118 5.80 -2.92 7.11
CA PRO A 118 4.79 -2.70 6.07
C PRO A 118 3.53 -1.97 6.56
N GLU A 119 3.12 -2.24 7.80
CA GLU A 119 1.95 -1.62 8.44
C GLU A 119 2.25 -0.16 8.79
N LEU A 120 3.46 0.09 9.29
CA LEU A 120 3.97 1.43 9.55
C LEU A 120 4.08 2.23 8.24
N ALA A 121 4.50 1.61 7.15
CA ALA A 121 4.60 2.28 5.84
C ALA A 121 3.22 2.73 5.36
N LEU A 122 2.22 1.85 5.44
CA LEU A 122 0.83 2.17 5.13
C LEU A 122 0.29 3.29 6.03
N LEU A 123 0.53 3.22 7.35
CA LEU A 123 0.13 4.25 8.30
C LEU A 123 0.71 5.62 7.90
N PHE A 124 2.01 5.68 7.62
CA PHE A 124 2.66 6.94 7.25
C PHE A 124 2.09 7.52 5.96
N VAL A 125 1.85 6.70 4.92
CA VAL A 125 1.28 7.16 3.65
C VAL A 125 -0.16 7.63 3.83
N ILE A 126 -1.02 6.80 4.42
CA ILE A 126 -2.46 7.06 4.50
C ILE A 126 -2.75 8.21 5.48
N GLU A 127 -2.16 8.21 6.67
CA GLU A 127 -2.43 9.25 7.66
C GLU A 127 -1.79 10.59 7.29
N ALA A 128 -0.66 10.60 6.56
CA ALA A 128 -0.13 11.84 6.00
C ALA A 128 -1.04 12.39 4.90
N ALA A 129 -1.54 11.54 4.00
CA ALA A 129 -2.47 11.96 2.95
C ALA A 129 -3.76 12.56 3.55
N LYS A 130 -4.36 11.88 4.55
CA LYS A 130 -5.49 12.41 5.33
C LYS A 130 -5.13 13.72 6.03
N GLY A 131 -3.92 13.81 6.57
CA GLY A 131 -3.36 15.03 7.13
C GLY A 131 -3.35 16.20 6.15
N PHE A 132 -3.07 15.96 4.87
CA PHE A 132 -3.10 16.97 3.81
C PHE A 132 -4.47 17.19 3.16
N GLY A 133 -5.54 16.62 3.74
CA GLY A 133 -6.90 16.80 3.26
C GLY A 133 -7.34 15.83 2.16
N TYR A 134 -6.59 14.75 1.94
CA TYR A 134 -6.97 13.67 1.01
C TYR A 134 -7.53 12.50 1.83
N PRO A 135 -8.86 12.29 1.85
CA PRO A 135 -9.46 11.19 2.61
C PRO A 135 -9.21 9.86 1.89
N VAL A 136 -8.06 9.24 2.17
CA VAL A 136 -7.63 8.00 1.53
C VAL A 136 -8.29 6.80 2.19
N GLU A 137 -8.95 5.98 1.38
CA GLU A 137 -9.56 4.70 1.75
C GLU A 137 -8.54 3.56 1.64
N SER A 138 -7.78 3.49 0.54
CA SER A 138 -6.84 2.40 0.27
C SER A 138 -5.67 2.81 -0.61
N VAL A 139 -4.61 2.00 -0.59
CA VAL A 139 -3.43 2.14 -1.44
C VAL A 139 -3.38 0.98 -2.42
N GLY A 140 -3.16 1.29 -3.69
CA GLY A 140 -3.04 0.33 -4.79
C GLY A 140 -1.64 0.36 -5.42
N ILE A 141 -1.19 -0.78 -5.93
CA ILE A 141 0.04 -0.91 -6.71
C ILE A 141 -0.15 -1.93 -7.84
N ASN A 142 0.62 -1.77 -8.92
CA ASN A 142 0.62 -2.67 -10.07
C ASN A 142 2.04 -3.21 -10.34
N PRO A 143 2.26 -4.53 -10.34
CA PRO A 143 1.31 -5.61 -10.04
C PRO A 143 0.88 -5.61 -8.57
N ARG A 144 -0.28 -6.23 -8.28
CA ARG A 144 -0.86 -6.28 -6.93
C ARG A 144 0.13 -6.81 -5.92
N ALA A 145 0.30 -6.08 -4.81
CA ALA A 145 1.07 -6.54 -3.65
C ALA A 145 0.16 -6.65 -2.42
N PRO A 146 0.24 -7.75 -1.64
CA PRO A 146 -0.49 -7.88 -0.39
C PRO A 146 0.16 -7.12 0.78
N ALA A 147 1.45 -6.76 0.67
CA ALA A 147 2.16 -5.83 1.55
C ALA A 147 3.07 -4.90 0.77
N LEU A 148 3.31 -3.72 1.34
CA LEU A 148 4.24 -2.73 0.80
C LEU A 148 5.40 -2.58 1.79
N ALA A 149 6.61 -2.94 1.36
CA ALA A 149 7.82 -2.43 1.99
C ALA A 149 8.39 -1.30 1.14
N LEU A 150 8.78 -0.21 1.77
CA LEU A 150 9.36 0.93 1.06
C LEU A 150 10.86 0.72 0.85
N THR A 151 11.40 1.39 -0.16
CA THR A 151 12.86 1.51 -0.24
C THR A 151 13.37 2.41 0.89
N ALA A 152 14.59 2.19 1.38
CA ALA A 152 15.16 3.06 2.42
C ALA A 152 15.26 4.53 1.95
N ALA A 153 15.43 4.75 0.64
CA ALA A 153 15.40 6.07 0.01
C ALA A 153 14.02 6.73 0.13
N ASP A 154 12.97 5.98 -0.20
CA ASP A 154 11.59 6.44 -0.09
C ASP A 154 11.16 6.68 1.35
N THR A 155 11.53 5.78 2.25
CA THR A 155 11.28 5.92 3.68
C THR A 155 11.91 7.19 4.24
N SER A 156 13.20 7.38 3.99
CA SER A 156 13.93 8.57 4.45
C SER A 156 13.28 9.85 3.93
N ALA A 157 12.94 9.88 2.64
CA ALA A 157 12.27 11.00 2.00
C ALA A 157 10.87 11.26 2.58
N LEU A 158 10.08 10.21 2.83
CA LEU A 158 8.71 10.32 3.34
C LEU A 158 8.70 10.90 4.75
N VAL A 159 9.53 10.36 5.64
CA VAL A 159 9.67 10.87 7.02
C VAL A 159 10.11 12.32 7.00
N ARG A 160 11.11 12.68 6.17
CA ARG A 160 11.58 14.05 6.01
C ARG A 160 10.50 14.98 5.48
N TYR A 161 9.75 14.55 4.47
CA TYR A 161 8.67 15.31 3.86
C TYR A 161 7.56 15.61 4.87
N ILE A 162 7.12 14.60 5.62
CA ILE A 162 6.11 14.75 6.68
C ILE A 162 6.59 15.70 7.77
N LYS A 163 7.84 15.57 8.23
CA LYS A 163 8.43 16.47 9.23
C LYS A 163 8.47 17.92 8.74
N ALA A 164 8.90 18.15 7.50
CA ALA A 164 9.00 19.49 6.93
C ALA A 164 7.64 20.18 6.73
N ARG A 165 6.59 19.40 6.43
CA ARG A 165 5.26 19.91 6.11
C ARG A 165 4.22 19.69 7.22
N ARG A 166 4.67 19.35 8.43
CA ARG A 166 3.78 19.02 9.55
C ARG A 166 2.76 20.14 9.82
N ASN A 167 3.17 21.40 9.72
CA ASN A 167 2.30 22.54 9.97
C ASN A 167 1.15 22.70 8.94
N ASP A 168 1.28 22.08 7.77
CA ASP A 168 0.24 22.08 6.73
C ASP A 168 -0.83 21.00 6.98
N MET A 169 -0.58 20.09 7.92
CA MET A 169 -1.47 18.96 8.19
C MET A 169 -2.63 19.33 9.11
N THR A 170 -3.70 18.52 9.10
CA THR A 170 -4.77 18.60 10.11
C THR A 170 -4.21 18.41 11.54
N PRO A 171 -4.84 19.00 12.58
CA PRO A 171 -4.37 18.85 13.96
C PRO A 171 -4.25 17.39 14.44
N ALA A 172 -5.13 16.51 13.96
CA ALA A 172 -5.09 15.09 14.29
C ALA A 172 -3.82 14.41 13.73
N ALA A 173 -3.49 14.66 12.46
CA ALA A 173 -2.28 14.13 11.85
C ALA A 173 -1.01 14.74 12.46
N GLN A 174 -1.02 16.04 12.76
CA GLN A 174 0.09 16.70 13.48
C GLN A 174 0.38 16.00 14.81
N LYS A 175 -0.66 15.74 15.61
CA LYS A 175 -0.55 15.06 16.89
C LYS A 175 -0.02 13.64 16.72
N LEU A 176 -0.55 12.87 15.76
CA LEU A 176 -0.09 11.52 15.46
C LEU A 176 1.41 11.50 15.15
N PHE A 177 1.87 12.30 14.19
CA PHE A 177 3.28 12.29 13.79
C PHE A 177 4.21 12.90 14.83
N PHE A 178 3.71 13.79 15.70
CA PHE A 178 4.44 14.23 16.88
C PHE A 178 4.62 13.09 17.89
N GLU A 179 3.57 12.33 18.18
CA GLU A 179 3.65 11.17 19.06
C GLU A 179 4.57 10.07 18.47
N MET A 180 4.53 9.83 17.15
CA MET A 180 5.46 8.90 16.49
C MET A 180 6.93 9.32 16.64
N ASP A 181 7.24 10.63 16.58
CA ASP A 181 8.60 11.13 16.83
C ASP A 181 9.04 10.94 18.29
N LEU A 182 8.11 11.02 19.25
CA LEU A 182 8.42 10.76 20.66
C LEU A 182 8.74 9.28 20.88
N ILE A 183 7.95 8.39 20.29
CA ILE A 183 8.20 6.94 20.34
C ILE A 183 9.56 6.61 19.71
N GLU A 184 9.92 7.23 18.57
CA GLU A 184 11.23 7.05 17.91
C GLU A 184 12.37 7.40 18.86
N ARG A 185 12.25 8.52 19.60
CA ARG A 185 13.27 8.97 20.56
C ARG A 185 13.36 8.08 21.79
N ASP A 186 12.22 7.66 22.33
CA ASP A 186 12.18 6.81 23.52
C ASP A 186 12.82 5.44 23.24
N GLU A 187 12.56 4.85 22.07
CA GLU A 187 13.18 3.60 21.65
C GLU A 187 14.69 3.74 21.38
N GLN A 188 15.12 4.84 20.75
CA GLN A 188 16.55 5.11 20.57
C GLN A 188 17.29 5.25 21.90
N THR A 189 16.66 5.89 22.89
CA THR A 189 17.24 6.07 24.23
C THR A 189 17.33 4.74 24.98
N ARG A 190 16.28 3.91 24.94
CA ARG A 190 16.32 2.55 25.52
C ARG A 190 17.39 1.66 24.86
N GLY A 191 17.55 1.77 23.55
CA GLY A 191 18.58 1.06 22.80
C GLY A 191 20.01 1.51 23.17
N SER A 192 20.22 2.80 23.45
CA SER A 192 21.52 3.30 23.92
C SER A 192 21.81 2.91 25.36
N ASP A 193 20.81 2.97 26.24
CA ASP A 193 20.98 2.63 27.66
C ASP A 193 21.34 1.16 27.86
N GLY A 194 20.79 0.26 27.02
CA GLY A 194 21.13 -1.16 27.04
C GLY A 194 22.58 -1.48 26.60
N LEU A 195 23.21 -0.62 25.80
CA LEU A 195 24.62 -0.76 25.41
C LEU A 195 25.56 -0.30 26.52
N ASP A 196 25.20 0.75 27.26
CA ASP A 196 25.96 1.23 28.41
C ASP A 196 25.94 0.19 29.55
N ASP A 197 24.80 -0.44 29.84
CA ASP A 197 24.72 -1.51 30.84
C ASP A 197 25.45 -2.79 30.41
N ALA A 198 25.43 -3.14 29.12
CA ALA A 198 26.19 -4.27 28.59
C ALA A 198 27.72 -4.03 28.60
N GLN A 199 28.17 -2.78 28.45
CA GLN A 199 29.58 -2.41 28.65
C GLN A 199 29.97 -2.35 30.12
N ARG A 200 29.07 -1.89 31.01
CA ARG A 200 29.30 -1.85 32.46
C ARG A 200 29.46 -3.24 33.07
N CYS A 201 28.76 -4.24 32.54
CA CYS A 201 28.87 -5.64 32.98
C CYS A 201 30.08 -6.40 32.40
N LYS A 202 30.85 -5.83 31.46
CA LYS A 202 32.09 -6.44 30.93
C LYS A 202 33.37 -5.93 31.60
N GLY A 203 33.25 -5.02 32.56
CA GLY A 203 34.36 -4.45 33.32
C GLY A 203 34.56 -5.04 34.72
N CYS A 204 33.88 -6.15 35.05
CA CYS A 204 34.02 -6.87 36.32
C CYS A 204 34.75 -8.21 36.12
#